data_AF-A0A4Q9UYH0-F1
#
_entry.id   AF-A0A4Q9UYH0-F1
#
_cell.length_a   1.000
_cell.length_b   1.000
_cell.length_c   1.000
_cell.angle_alpha   90.00
_cell.angle_beta   90.00
_cell.angle_gamma   90.00
#
_symmetry.space_group_name_H-M   'P 1'
#
loop_
_entity.id
_entity.type
_entity.pdbx_description
1 polymer ?
#
loop_
_entity_poly.entity_id
_entity_poly.type
_entity_poly.pdbx_seq_one_letter_code
_entity_poly.pdbx_strand_id
1 'polypeptide(L)'
;MYLTYLHTPELASPTLDTLYEMLRAQPEPQAHELATALELYARGSASGFAQQTNVDTTNRVMVFDLAALGADLQTFGMMVVLEEVWRRIVANKRRGVRTWLYVDEFHVLFANDYAGAYCQSLFKRVRKYGAAATGITQNIEELLESERARL
;
A
#
# COMPACT_ATOMS: atom_id res chain seq x y z
N MET A 1 -6.33 23.33 -0.47
CA MET A 1 -6.01 22.27 0.49
C MET A 1 -4.98 21.28 -0.07
N TYR A 2 -5.25 20.53 -1.15
CA TYR A 2 -4.26 19.59 -1.72
C TYR A 2 -2.97 20.29 -2.23
N LEU A 3 -3.12 21.37 -3.02
CA LEU A 3 -1.99 22.23 -3.41
C LEU A 3 -1.33 22.89 -2.21
N THR A 4 -2.13 23.27 -1.21
CA THR A 4 -1.65 23.87 0.04
C THR A 4 -0.77 22.91 0.83
N TYR A 5 -1.16 21.63 0.93
CA TYR A 5 -0.35 20.56 1.55
C TYR A 5 0.95 20.33 0.77
N LEU A 6 0.91 20.25 -0.56
CA LEU A 6 2.11 20.09 -1.39
C LEU A 6 3.14 21.22 -1.18
N HIS A 7 2.68 22.40 -0.77
CA HIS A 7 3.53 23.55 -0.46
C HIS A 7 3.76 23.78 1.05
N THR A 8 3.14 22.99 1.93
CA THR A 8 3.20 23.15 3.39
C THR A 8 3.30 21.77 4.08
N PRO A 9 4.52 21.24 4.24
CA PRO A 9 4.74 19.86 4.73
C PRO A 9 4.38 19.63 6.20
N GLU A 10 4.05 20.68 6.96
CA GLU A 10 3.61 20.60 8.36
C GLU A 10 2.12 20.27 8.53
N LEU A 11 1.33 20.38 7.44
CA LEU A 11 -0.08 19.99 7.46
C LEU A 11 -0.22 18.47 7.35
N ALA A 12 -1.19 17.91 8.07
CA ALA A 12 -1.54 16.49 7.90
C ALA A 12 -1.94 16.21 6.45
N SER A 13 -1.46 15.08 5.91
CA SER A 13 -1.79 14.65 4.56
C SER A 13 -3.31 14.53 4.39
N PRO A 14 -3.90 15.00 3.28
CA PRO A 14 -5.32 14.78 3.03
C PRO A 14 -5.64 13.29 2.93
N THR A 15 -6.81 12.89 3.43
CA THR A 15 -7.30 11.49 3.40
C THR A 15 -8.46 11.32 2.41
N LEU A 16 -8.92 10.08 2.22
CA LEU A 16 -10.15 9.81 1.47
C LEU A 16 -11.37 10.52 2.09
N ASP A 17 -11.42 10.65 3.41
CA ASP A 17 -12.46 11.43 4.09
C ASP A 17 -12.38 12.93 3.74
N THR A 18 -11.15 13.47 3.66
CA THR A 18 -10.94 14.86 3.21
C THR A 18 -11.44 15.06 1.78
N LEU A 19 -11.15 14.11 0.88
CA LEU A 19 -11.61 14.16 -0.51
C LEU A 19 -13.14 14.06 -0.60
N TYR A 20 -13.75 13.16 0.17
CA TYR A 20 -15.20 12.99 0.23
C TYR A 20 -15.91 14.29 0.64
N GLU A 21 -15.45 14.95 1.70
CA GLU A 21 -16.01 16.23 2.15
C GLU A 21 -15.83 17.34 1.10
N MET A 22 -14.68 17.38 0.43
CA MET A 22 -14.43 18.34 -0.65
C MET A 22 -15.37 18.13 -1.85
N LEU A 23 -15.64 16.87 -2.23
CA LEU A 23 -16.57 16.55 -3.32
C LEU A 23 -18.01 16.90 -2.94
N ARG A 24 -18.41 16.66 -1.69
CA ARG A 24 -19.73 17.03 -1.17
C ARG A 24 -19.96 18.54 -1.07
N ALA A 25 -18.90 19.32 -0.88
CA ALA A 25 -18.99 20.77 -0.81
C ALA A 25 -19.10 21.44 -2.19
N GLN A 26 -18.83 20.70 -3.28
CA GLN A 26 -18.94 21.23 -4.63
C GLN A 26 -20.40 21.29 -5.10
N PRO A 27 -20.83 22.37 -5.78
CA PRO A 27 -22.22 22.53 -6.23
C PRO A 27 -22.61 21.57 -7.36
N GLU A 28 -21.65 20.99 -8.08
CA GLU A 28 -21.88 20.14 -9.25
C GLU A 28 -22.54 18.80 -8.86
N PRO A 29 -23.62 18.38 -9.55
CA PRO A 29 -24.24 17.07 -9.32
C PRO A 29 -23.28 15.89 -9.49
N GLN A 30 -22.36 15.99 -10.46
CA GLN A 30 -21.35 14.96 -10.71
C GLN A 30 -20.39 14.78 -9.51
N ALA A 31 -20.08 15.87 -8.79
CA ALA A 31 -19.26 15.79 -7.59
C ALA A 31 -19.97 15.01 -6.47
N HIS A 32 -21.29 15.16 -6.35
CA HIS A 32 -22.11 14.41 -5.40
C HIS A 32 -22.21 12.92 -5.75
N GLU A 33 -22.34 12.58 -7.05
CA GLU A 33 -22.30 11.19 -7.50
C GLU A 33 -20.96 10.53 -7.16
N LEU A 34 -19.85 11.23 -7.41
CA LEU A 34 -18.51 10.77 -7.03
C LEU A 34 -18.34 10.63 -5.51
N ALA A 35 -18.85 11.58 -4.73
CA ALA A 35 -18.82 11.50 -3.27
C ALA A 35 -19.60 10.28 -2.75
N THR A 36 -20.76 9.99 -3.34
CA THR A 36 -21.59 8.83 -2.98
C THR A 36 -20.85 7.52 -3.26
N ALA A 37 -20.20 7.41 -4.43
CA ALA A 37 -19.38 6.24 -4.76
C ALA A 37 -18.17 6.08 -3.82
N LEU A 38 -17.60 7.19 -3.35
CA LEU A 38 -16.44 7.20 -2.44
C LEU A 38 -16.82 6.91 -0.98
N GLU A 39 -18.09 7.08 -0.60
CA GLU A 39 -18.57 6.97 0.79
C GLU A 39 -18.18 5.65 1.45
N LEU A 40 -18.33 4.52 0.73
CA LEU A 40 -17.95 3.19 1.21
C LEU A 40 -16.49 3.13 1.68
N TYR A 41 -15.60 3.81 0.96
CA TYR A 41 -14.15 3.84 1.20
C TYR A 41 -13.70 4.97 2.12
N ALA A 42 -14.50 6.04 2.26
CA ALA A 42 -14.19 7.17 3.13
C ALA A 42 -14.73 6.98 4.56
N ARG A 43 -15.97 6.46 4.69
CA ARG A 43 -16.69 6.36 5.97
C ARG A 43 -17.42 5.03 6.18
N GLY A 44 -17.59 4.23 5.13
CA GLY A 44 -18.28 2.95 5.18
C GLY A 44 -17.41 1.81 5.72
N SER A 45 -17.88 0.58 5.54
CA SER A 45 -17.21 -0.64 6.00
C SER A 45 -15.83 -0.88 5.36
N ALA A 46 -15.51 -0.16 4.29
CA ALA A 46 -14.25 -0.26 3.56
C ALA A 46 -13.30 0.92 3.90
N SER A 47 -13.52 1.64 4.99
CA SER A 47 -12.77 2.86 5.33
C SER A 47 -11.36 2.65 5.91
N GLY A 48 -10.77 1.46 5.79
CA GLY A 48 -9.47 1.12 6.38
C GLY A 48 -8.32 2.04 5.96
N PHE A 49 -8.40 2.60 4.74
CA PHE A 49 -7.42 3.55 4.18
C PHE A 49 -7.82 5.02 4.29
N ALA A 50 -8.97 5.34 4.89
CA ALA A 50 -9.45 6.73 4.99
C ALA A 50 -8.86 7.51 6.16
N GLN A 51 -8.06 6.86 6.99
CA GLN A 51 -7.45 7.44 8.18
C GLN A 51 -6.03 7.93 7.89
N GLN A 52 -5.50 8.77 8.78
CA GLN A 52 -4.08 9.11 8.76
C GLN A 52 -3.24 7.86 9.00
N THR A 53 -2.10 7.77 8.29
CA THR A 53 -1.12 6.70 8.54
C THR A 53 -0.64 6.78 9.99
N ASN A 54 -0.86 5.71 10.74
CA ASN A 54 -0.40 5.56 12.14
C ASN A 54 0.99 4.91 12.25
N VAL A 55 1.59 4.51 11.13
CA VAL A 55 2.92 3.90 11.07
C VAL A 55 3.98 4.99 11.15
N ASP A 56 4.74 4.99 12.25
CA ASP A 56 5.95 5.80 12.35
C ASP A 56 7.03 5.23 11.40
N THR A 57 7.21 5.90 10.27
CA THR A 57 8.15 5.53 9.21
C THR A 57 9.61 5.78 9.58
N THR A 58 9.88 6.36 10.74
CA THR A 58 11.24 6.55 11.27
C THR A 58 11.74 5.31 12.02
N ASN A 59 10.84 4.43 12.46
CA ASN A 59 11.19 3.25 13.22
C ASN A 59 12.11 2.28 12.47
N ARG A 60 12.90 1.55 13.26
CA ARG A 60 13.81 0.51 12.77
C ARG A 60 13.05 -0.72 12.27
N VAL A 61 11.96 -1.07 12.95
CA VAL A 61 11.07 -2.18 12.58
C VAL A 61 9.69 -1.58 12.30
N MET A 62 9.16 -1.89 11.13
CA MET A 62 7.82 -1.47 10.72
C MET A 62 7.03 -2.72 10.37
N VAL A 63 5.78 -2.77 10.82
CA VAL A 63 4.87 -3.89 10.58
C VAL A 63 3.62 -3.32 9.93
N PHE A 64 3.27 -3.86 8.77
CA PHE A 64 2.03 -3.55 8.07
C PHE A 64 1.09 -4.73 8.25
N ASP A 65 0.00 -4.53 9.00
CA ASP A 65 -1.04 -5.54 9.18
C ASP A 65 -2.18 -5.27 8.20
N LEU A 66 -2.49 -6.27 7.38
CA LEU A 66 -3.54 -6.23 6.35
C LEU A 66 -4.72 -7.14 6.69
N ALA A 67 -4.72 -7.80 7.86
CA ALA A 67 -5.76 -8.76 8.25
C ALA A 67 -7.13 -8.11 8.45
N ALA A 68 -7.16 -6.82 8.82
CA ALA A 68 -8.40 -6.07 9.03
C ALA A 68 -9.04 -5.54 7.73
N LEU A 69 -8.42 -5.76 6.56
CA LEU A 69 -8.97 -5.31 5.28
C LEU A 69 -9.91 -6.37 4.69
N GLY A 70 -11.07 -5.94 4.22
CA GLY A 70 -11.97 -6.80 3.43
C GLY A 70 -11.29 -7.25 2.12
N ALA A 71 -11.72 -8.40 1.57
CA ALA A 71 -11.09 -9.05 0.42
C ALA A 71 -10.85 -8.11 -0.79
N ASP A 72 -11.85 -7.28 -1.13
CA ASP A 72 -11.76 -6.34 -2.25
C ASP A 72 -10.69 -5.25 -2.02
N LEU A 73 -10.49 -4.83 -0.77
CA LEU A 73 -9.49 -3.84 -0.39
C LEU A 73 -8.14 -4.43 -0.09
N GLN A 74 -8.07 -5.72 0.22
CA GLN A 74 -6.81 -6.39 0.55
C GLN A 74 -5.81 -6.27 -0.60
N THR A 75 -6.28 -6.45 -1.85
CA THR A 75 -5.44 -6.27 -3.04
C THR A 75 -4.91 -4.84 -3.16
N PHE A 76 -5.78 -3.84 -3.04
CA PHE A 76 -5.39 -2.43 -3.12
C PHE A 76 -4.42 -2.06 -2.01
N GLY A 77 -4.75 -2.46 -0.78
CA GLY A 77 -3.92 -2.22 0.39
C GLY A 77 -2.55 -2.84 0.28
N MET A 78 -2.48 -4.04 -0.27
CA MET A 78 -1.22 -4.70 -0.58
C MET A 78 -0.37 -3.90 -1.56
N MET A 79 -0.97 -3.38 -2.64
CA MET A 79 -0.24 -2.53 -3.60
C MET A 79 0.33 -1.27 -2.92
N VAL A 80 -0.46 -0.59 -2.08
CA VAL A 80 -0.01 0.60 -1.33
C VAL A 80 1.16 0.27 -0.40
N VAL A 81 1.08 -0.85 0.33
CA VAL A 81 2.15 -1.28 1.24
C VAL A 81 3.42 -1.65 0.45
N LEU A 82 3.29 -2.37 -0.66
CA LEU A 82 4.44 -2.73 -1.50
C LEU A 82 5.15 -1.49 -2.06
N GLU A 83 4.40 -0.47 -2.48
CA GLU A 83 4.97 0.81 -2.91
C GLU A 83 5.72 1.51 -1.77
N GLU A 84 5.14 1.52 -0.57
CA GLU A 84 5.77 2.15 0.59
C GLU A 84 7.06 1.42 1.01
N VAL A 85 7.02 0.09 1.03
CA VAL A 85 8.21 -0.75 1.25
C VAL A 85 9.29 -0.44 0.22
N TRP A 86 8.92 -0.29 -1.06
CA TRP A 86 9.87 0.07 -2.12
C TRP A 86 10.47 1.46 -1.89
N ARG A 87 9.64 2.47 -1.59
CA ARG A 87 10.11 3.82 -1.26
C ARG A 87 11.10 3.79 -0.10
N ARG A 88 10.83 3.00 0.95
CA ARG A 88 11.73 2.82 2.09
C ARG A 88 13.05 2.18 1.69
N ILE A 89 13.03 1.12 0.89
CA ILE A 89 14.25 0.46 0.40
C ILE A 89 15.14 1.46 -0.34
N VAL A 90 14.56 2.27 -1.23
CA VAL A 90 15.29 3.31 -1.98
C VAL A 90 15.86 4.38 -1.06
N ALA A 91 15.08 4.87 -0.10
CA ALA A 91 15.51 5.87 0.87
C ALA A 91 16.65 5.35 1.76
N ASN A 92 16.56 4.12 2.25
CA ASN A 92 17.59 3.48 3.05
C ASN A 92 18.87 3.24 2.26
N LYS A 93 18.77 2.82 0.98
CA LYS A 93 19.94 2.72 0.09
C LYS A 93 20.71 4.03 0.00
N ARG A 94 20.01 5.16 -0.19
CA ARG A 94 20.63 6.50 -0.26
C ARG A 94 21.38 6.86 1.03
N ARG A 95 20.94 6.32 2.17
CA ARG A 95 21.54 6.48 3.49
C ARG A 95 22.61 5.42 3.82
N GLY A 96 22.87 4.46 2.93
CA GLY A 96 23.77 3.33 3.18
C GLY A 96 23.22 2.29 4.17
N VAL A 97 21.92 2.30 4.45
CA VAL A 97 21.26 1.40 5.41
C VAL A 97 20.69 0.18 4.68
N ARG A 98 20.98 -1.02 5.19
CA ARG A 98 20.43 -2.29 4.68
C ARG A 98 18.97 -2.44 5.12
N THR A 99 18.09 -2.84 4.20
CA THR A 99 16.68 -3.15 4.52
C THR A 99 16.44 -4.65 4.46
N TRP A 100 15.74 -5.18 5.46
CA TRP A 100 15.29 -6.56 5.49
C TRP A 100 13.76 -6.55 5.40
N LEU A 101 13.24 -7.14 4.33
CA LEU A 101 11.81 -7.27 4.08
C LEU A 101 11.39 -8.70 4.37
N TYR A 102 10.41 -8.85 5.27
CA TYR A 102 9.74 -10.10 5.54
C TYR A 102 8.29 -9.96 5.07
N VAL A 103 7.83 -10.92 4.28
CA VAL A 103 6.46 -10.96 3.77
C VAL A 103 5.84 -12.27 4.24
N ASP A 104 4.94 -12.17 5.20
CA ASP A 104 4.14 -13.31 5.64
C ASP A 104 2.96 -13.55 4.68
N GLU A 105 2.44 -14.77 4.66
CA GLU A 105 1.43 -15.23 3.69
C GLU A 105 1.74 -14.84 2.24
N PHE A 106 2.98 -15.08 1.84
CA PHE A 106 3.54 -14.63 0.56
C PHE A 106 2.74 -15.10 -0.66
N HIS A 107 2.03 -16.23 -0.58
CA HIS A 107 1.18 -16.74 -1.65
C HIS A 107 0.01 -15.79 -1.99
N VAL A 108 -0.51 -15.04 -1.00
CA VAL A 108 -1.61 -14.08 -1.19
C VAL A 108 -1.27 -13.02 -2.23
N LEU A 109 0.01 -12.67 -2.36
CA LEU A 109 0.49 -11.72 -3.38
C LEU A 109 0.25 -12.21 -4.81
N PHE A 110 0.20 -13.53 -5.02
CA PHE A 110 0.06 -14.15 -6.33
C PHE A 110 -1.39 -14.44 -6.71
N ALA A 111 -2.33 -14.27 -5.78
CA ALA A 111 -3.76 -14.28 -6.07
C ALA A 111 -4.18 -13.08 -6.95
N ASN A 112 -3.38 -12.01 -6.95
CA ASN A 112 -3.58 -10.86 -7.82
C ASN A 112 -2.41 -10.69 -8.81
N ASP A 113 -2.73 -10.65 -10.10
CA ASP A 113 -1.76 -10.52 -11.18
C ASP A 113 -0.82 -9.31 -11.07
N TYR A 114 -1.34 -8.16 -10.64
CA TYR A 114 -0.56 -6.94 -10.49
C TYR A 114 0.37 -7.01 -9.28
N ALA A 115 -0.14 -7.45 -8.13
CA ALA A 115 0.66 -7.62 -6.92
C ALA A 115 1.78 -8.66 -7.13
N GLY A 116 1.47 -9.78 -7.78
CA GLY A 116 2.43 -10.83 -8.10
C GLY A 116 3.53 -10.33 -9.04
N ALA A 117 3.17 -9.62 -10.12
CA ALA A 117 4.14 -9.03 -11.04
C ALA A 117 5.03 -7.98 -10.35
N TYR A 118 4.44 -7.14 -9.49
CA TYR A 118 5.20 -6.16 -8.71
C TYR A 118 6.18 -6.84 -7.75
N CYS A 119 5.74 -7.84 -7.00
CA CYS A 119 6.58 -8.62 -6.10
C CYS A 119 7.72 -9.32 -6.84
N GLN A 120 7.46 -9.94 -7.99
CA GLN A 120 8.51 -10.55 -8.81
C GLN A 120 9.58 -9.51 -9.22
N SER A 121 9.13 -8.33 -9.67
CA SER A 121 10.01 -7.21 -10.04
C SER A 121 10.79 -6.65 -8.84
N LEU A 122 10.17 -6.59 -7.66
CA LEU A 122 10.80 -6.18 -6.42
C LEU A 122 11.92 -7.17 -6.05
N PHE A 123 11.61 -8.47 -5.94
CA PHE A 123 12.56 -9.53 -5.57
C PHE A 123 13.76 -9.62 -6.53
N LYS A 124 13.54 -9.39 -7.84
CA LYS A 124 14.63 -9.34 -8.84
C LYS A 124 15.59 -8.16 -8.62
N ARG A 125 15.13 -7.07 -7.99
CA ARG A 125 15.89 -5.81 -7.86
C ARG A 125 16.41 -5.55 -6.45
N VAL A 126 15.78 -6.05 -5.38
CA VAL A 126 16.09 -5.68 -3.98
C VAL A 126 17.57 -5.74 -3.63
N ARG A 127 18.29 -6.77 -4.13
CA ARG A 127 19.73 -6.95 -3.89
C ARG A 127 20.57 -5.78 -4.41
N LYS A 128 20.22 -5.22 -5.58
CA LYS A 128 20.88 -4.03 -6.16
C LYS A 128 20.63 -2.76 -5.35
N TYR A 129 19.66 -2.79 -4.45
CA TYR A 129 19.31 -1.68 -3.56
C TYR A 129 19.78 -1.90 -2.12
N GLY A 130 20.62 -2.91 -1.86
CA GLY A 130 21.11 -3.18 -0.52
C GLY A 130 20.04 -3.74 0.40
N ALA A 131 19.00 -4.37 -0.15
CA ALA A 131 17.93 -5.01 0.60
C ALA A 131 17.92 -6.54 0.40
N ALA A 132 17.40 -7.25 1.39
CA ALA A 132 17.08 -8.67 1.32
C ALA A 132 15.57 -8.83 1.52
N ALA A 133 14.95 -9.71 0.74
CA ALA A 133 13.52 -10.02 0.84
C ALA A 133 13.32 -11.51 1.11
N THR A 134 12.43 -11.82 2.05
CA THR A 134 12.08 -13.16 2.48
C THR A 134 10.57 -13.30 2.43
N GLY A 135 10.06 -14.22 1.61
CA GLY A 135 8.66 -14.64 1.63
C GLY A 135 8.49 -15.85 2.54
N ILE A 136 7.45 -15.82 3.36
CA ILE A 136 7.03 -16.90 4.26
C ILE A 136 5.64 -17.34 3.77
N THR A 137 5.43 -18.63 3.56
CA THR A 137 4.16 -19.15 3.07
C THR A 137 3.87 -20.53 3.66
N GLN A 138 2.60 -20.79 3.92
CA GLN A 138 2.09 -22.12 4.27
C GLN A 138 1.52 -22.85 3.04
N ASN A 139 1.04 -22.12 2.04
CA ASN A 139 0.50 -22.67 0.80
C ASN A 139 1.54 -22.57 -0.33
N ILE A 140 2.21 -23.68 -0.62
CA ILE A 140 3.23 -23.77 -1.68
C ILE A 140 2.58 -24.06 -3.03
N GLU A 141 1.45 -24.77 -3.06
CA GLU A 141 0.78 -25.18 -4.29
C GLU A 141 0.27 -23.97 -5.08
N GLU A 142 -0.41 -23.03 -4.42
CA GLU A 142 -0.85 -21.77 -5.04
C GLU A 142 0.32 -20.97 -5.63
N LEU A 143 1.48 -21.03 -4.98
CA LEU A 143 2.68 -20.39 -5.49
C LEU A 143 3.19 -21.10 -6.75
N LEU A 144 3.21 -22.43 -6.78
CA LEU A 144 3.74 -23.23 -7.90
C LEU A 144 2.85 -23.19 -9.15
N GLU A 145 1.54 -23.01 -8.95
CA GLU A 145 0.56 -22.82 -10.02
C GLU A 145 0.72 -21.45 -10.71
N SER A 146 1.24 -20.46 -10.00
CA SER A 146 1.52 -19.15 -10.57
C SER A 146 2.76 -19.17 -11.46
N GLU A 147 2.59 -18.97 -12.77
CA GLU A 147 3.72 -18.79 -13.69
C GLU A 147 4.65 -17.64 -13.27
N ARG A 148 4.12 -16.63 -12.57
CA ARG A 148 4.88 -15.46 -12.10
C ARG A 148 5.76 -15.75 -10.89
N ALA A 149 5.49 -16.82 -10.13
CA ALA A 149 6.33 -17.21 -9.00
C ALA A 149 7.58 -17.99 -9.41
N ARG A 150 7.63 -18.49 -10.65
CA ARG A 150 8.85 -19.05 -11.25
C ARG A 150 9.79 -17.88 -11.54
N LEU A 151 10.77 -17.68 -10.65
CA LEU A 151 11.70 -16.53 -10.67
C LEU A 151 12.65 -16.52 -11.85
#